data_AF-A0A5K1E036-F1
#
_entry.id   AF-A0A5K1E036-F1
#
_cell.length_a   1.000
_cell.length_b   1.000
_cell.length_c   1.000
_cell.angle_alpha   90.00
_cell.angle_beta   90.00
_cell.angle_gamma   90.00
#
_symmetry.space_group_name_H-M   'P 1'
#
loop_
_entity.id
_entity.type
_entity.pdbx_description
1 polymer ?
#
loop_
_entity_poly.entity_id
_entity_poly.type
_entity_poly.pdbx_seq_one_letter_code
_entity_poly.pdbx_strand_id
1 'polypeptide(L)' 'ASALGSSDHHRATSVSSRLGIQQKSLNLPLLPTTTLGSFPQTLDLRRTRREYKAN' A
#
# COMPACT_ATOMS: atom_id res chain seq x y z
N ALA A 1 2.90 18.71 -22.36
CA ALA A 1 4.18 18.20 -21.83
C ALA A 1 4.91 19.35 -21.14
N SER A 2 5.37 19.32 -19.89
CA SER A 2 5.24 18.39 -18.76
C SER A 2 5.14 19.25 -17.49
N ALA A 3 4.05 19.13 -16.72
CA ALA A 3 3.81 19.95 -15.51
C ALA A 3 4.51 19.40 -14.25
N LEU A 4 5.42 18.44 -14.40
CA LEU A 4 6.12 17.79 -13.28
C LEU A 4 7.46 18.47 -13.02
N GLY A 5 7.70 18.82 -11.76
CA GLY A 5 8.96 19.35 -11.26
C GLY A 5 9.82 18.28 -10.59
N SER A 6 11.09 18.60 -10.33
CA SER A 6 12.01 17.72 -9.61
C SER A 6 11.50 17.40 -8.20
N SER A 7 10.88 18.36 -7.51
CA SER A 7 10.29 18.21 -6.18
C SER A 7 9.20 17.14 -6.09
N ASP A 8 8.47 16.86 -7.18
CA ASP A 8 7.37 15.89 -7.17
C ASP A 8 7.85 14.45 -6.93
N HIS A 9 9.14 14.21 -7.13
CA HIS A 9 9.81 12.92 -6.92
C HIS A 9 10.30 12.74 -5.48
N HIS A 10 10.23 13.80 -4.67
CA HIS A 10 10.74 13.80 -3.30
C HIS A 10 9.62 14.05 -2.29
N ARG A 11 9.71 13.36 -1.16
CA ARG A 11 8.86 13.68 0.00
C ARG A 11 9.35 14.98 0.62
N ALA A 12 8.41 15.82 1.06
CA ALA A 12 8.71 17.09 1.73
C ALA A 12 9.43 16.94 3.08
N THR A 13 9.34 15.76 3.70
CA THR A 13 9.92 15.46 5.01
C THR A 13 11.17 14.59 4.88
N SER A 14 12.04 14.62 5.89
CA SER A 14 13.14 13.66 5.98
C SER A 14 12.64 12.26 6.39
N VAL A 15 13.46 11.24 6.15
CA VAL A 15 13.15 9.86 6.58
C VAL A 15 13.03 9.79 8.10
N SER A 16 13.94 10.41 8.86
CA SER A 16 13.94 10.41 10.33
C SER A 16 12.66 11.02 10.91
N SER A 17 12.20 12.14 10.35
CA SER A 17 10.95 12.78 10.77
C SER A 17 9.74 11.87 10.51
N ARG A 18 9.68 11.21 9.33
CA ARG A 18 8.57 10.31 9.01
C ARG A 18 8.56 9.05 9.82
N LEU A 19 9.70 8.44 10.11
CA LEU A 19 9.78 7.22 10.91
C LEU A 19 9.15 7.42 12.29
N GLY A 20 9.45 8.56 12.95
CA GLY A 20 8.84 8.88 14.24
C GLY A 20 7.31 9.05 14.17
N ILE A 21 6.80 9.70 13.13
CA ILE A 21 5.35 9.88 12.92
C ILE A 21 4.68 8.54 12.60
N GLN A 22 5.27 7.73 11.72
CA GLN A 22 4.77 6.42 11.32
C GLN A 22 4.71 5.45 12.50
N GLN A 23 5.75 5.40 13.32
CA GLN A 23 5.77 4.55 14.51
C GLN A 23 4.67 4.93 15.50
N LYS A 24 4.44 6.23 15.73
CA LYS A 24 3.35 6.69 16.61
C LYS A 24 1.96 6.37 16.04
N SER A 25 1.79 6.47 14.72
CA SER A 25 0.49 6.24 14.07
C SER A 25 0.15 4.76 13.91
N LEU A 26 1.13 3.93 13.57
CA LEU A 26 0.93 2.50 13.30
C LEU A 26 1.16 1.64 14.54
N ASN A 27 1.84 2.16 15.55
CA ASN A 27 2.15 1.49 16.82
C ASN A 27 2.71 0.07 16.61
N LEU A 28 3.67 -0.07 15.70
CA LEU A 28 4.20 -1.37 15.31
C LEU A 28 5.08 -1.97 16.43
N PRO A 29 4.98 -3.29 16.72
CA PRO A 29 5.87 -3.94 17.66
C PRO A 29 7.30 -4.03 17.11
N LEU A 30 8.25 -4.42 17.96
CA LEU A 30 9.58 -4.81 17.52
C LEU A 30 9.45 -6.04 16.60
N LEU A 31 10.09 -5.98 15.43
CA LEU A 31 9.99 -6.97 14.34
C LEU A 31 8.56 -7.13 13.79
N PRO A 32 7.99 -6.09 13.15
CA PRO A 32 6.67 -6.19 12.55
C PRO A 32 6.67 -7.19 11.38
N THR A 33 5.62 -7.99 11.29
CA THR A 33 5.39 -8.91 10.16
C THR A 33 4.32 -8.35 9.23
N THR A 34 4.46 -8.61 7.93
CA THR A 34 3.49 -8.20 6.93
C THR A 34 3.49 -9.21 5.78
N THR A 35 2.43 -9.23 4.97
CA THR A 35 2.38 -9.95 3.70
C THR A 35 2.61 -8.97 2.54
N LEU A 36 3.04 -9.46 1.37
CA LEU A 36 3.36 -8.59 0.22
C LEU A 36 2.12 -8.17 -0.59
N GLY A 37 0.94 -8.74 -0.33
CA GLY A 37 -0.28 -8.45 -1.09
C GLY A 37 -1.24 -9.64 -1.18
N SER A 38 -1.51 -10.08 -2.41
CA SER A 38 -2.60 -11.01 -2.72
C SER A 38 -2.51 -12.34 -1.96
N PHE A 39 -3.65 -12.74 -1.41
CA PHE A 39 -3.88 -14.10 -0.92
C PHE A 39 -4.33 -15.03 -2.06
N PRO A 40 -4.33 -16.36 -1.84
CA PRO A 40 -4.80 -17.32 -2.84
C PRO A 40 -6.21 -16.98 -3.34
N GLN A 41 -6.34 -16.88 -4.66
CA GLN A 41 -7.63 -16.65 -5.28
C GLN A 41 -8.40 -17.97 -5.39
N THR A 42 -9.40 -18.15 -4.53
CA THR A 42 -10.22 -19.37 -4.48
C THR A 42 -11.09 -19.55 -5.73
N LEU A 43 -11.58 -20.78 -5.94
CA LEU A 43 -12.50 -21.09 -7.04
C LEU A 43 -13.80 -20.28 -6.93
N ASP A 44 -14.34 -20.14 -5.72
CA ASP A 44 -15.56 -19.38 -5.48
C ASP A 44 -15.38 -17.90 -5.81
N LEU A 45 -14.27 -17.29 -5.37
CA LEU A 45 -13.94 -15.90 -5.74
C LEU A 45 -13.82 -15.72 -7.26
N ARG A 46 -13.25 -16.71 -7.97
CA ARG A 46 -13.18 -16.68 -9.43
C ARG A 46 -14.57 -16.77 -10.09
N ARG A 47 -15.48 -17.57 -9.53
CA ARG A 47 -16.88 -17.69 -10.01
C ARG A 47 -17.65 -16.40 -9.80
N THR A 48 -17.67 -15.86 -8.58
CA THR A 48 -18.36 -14.62 -8.25
C THR A 48 -17.86 -13.45 -9.10
N ARG A 49 -16.54 -13.34 -9.31
CA ARG A 49 -15.97 -12.30 -10.18
C ARG A 49 -16.43 -12.43 -11.64
N ARG A 50 -16.64 -13.66 -12.13
CA ARG A 50 -17.14 -13.91 -13.48
C ARG A 50 -18.61 -13.50 -13.60
N GLU A 51 -19.45 -13.91 -12.65
CA GLU A 51 -20.88 -13.57 -12.61
C GLU A 51 -21.09 -12.06 -12.55
N TYR A 52 -20.35 -11.36 -11.68
CA TYR A 52 -20.42 -9.90 -11.59
C TYR A 52 -20.04 -9.19 -12.89
N LYS A 53 -19.05 -9.70 -13.63
CA LYS A 53 -18.62 -9.11 -14.92
C LYS A 53 -19.55 -9.43 -16.09
N ALA A 54 -20.38 -10.46 -15.97
CA ALA A 54 -21.31 -10.87 -17.01
C ALA A 54 -22.65 -10.13 -16.92
N ASN A 55 -22.91 -9.46 -15.80
CA ASN A 55 -23.98 -8.48 -15.61
C ASN A 55 -23.55 -7.10 -16.11
#